data_AF-A0A8J3FT80-F1
#
_entry.id   AF-A0A8J3FT80-F1
#
_cell.length_a   1.000
_cell.length_b   1.000
_cell.length_c   1.000
_cell.angle_alpha   90.00
_cell.angle_beta   90.00
_cell.angle_gamma   90.00
#
_symmetry.space_group_name_H-M   'P 1'
#
loop_
_entity.id
_entity.type
_entity.pdbx_description
1 polymer ?
#
loop_
_entity_poly.entity_id
_entity_poly.type
_entity_poly.pdbx_seq_one_letter_code
_entity_poly.pdbx_strand_id
1 'polypeptide(L)'
;MPWNYWHRIELFRIDRGRRVLQHSQDVDDHGPYVCRGAEEWARIVTEDHLERWSLPHGRWLVVVWRLDQERSPVAKLCEVRLNWNGRPSESDITDSTRFRGIRG
;
A
#
# COMPACT_ATOMS: atom_id res chain seq x y z
N MET A 1 -25.63 18.51 5.78
CA MET A 1 -25.03 17.95 4.55
C MET A 1 -24.59 16.53 4.87
N PRO A 2 -24.96 15.50 4.08
CA PRO A 2 -24.48 14.15 4.35
C PRO A 2 -22.96 14.15 4.16
N TRP A 3 -22.25 13.79 5.22
CA TRP A 3 -20.80 13.67 5.21
C TRP A 3 -20.42 12.60 4.19
N ASN A 4 -19.57 12.97 3.22
CA ASN A 4 -19.03 12.03 2.25
C ASN A 4 -17.70 11.47 2.76
N TYR A 5 -17.69 10.14 2.92
CA TYR A 5 -16.57 9.33 3.39
C TYR A 5 -15.99 8.42 2.30
N TRP A 6 -16.34 8.71 1.04
CA TRP A 6 -15.76 8.04 -0.11
C TRP A 6 -14.33 8.53 -0.36
N HIS A 7 -13.44 7.56 -0.56
CA HIS A 7 -12.04 7.75 -0.87
C HIS A 7 -11.68 6.93 -2.11
N ARG A 8 -10.76 7.43 -2.93
CA ARG A 8 -10.12 6.64 -3.99
C ARG A 8 -8.68 6.37 -3.63
N ILE A 9 -8.29 5.11 -3.69
CA ILE A 9 -6.93 4.65 -3.49
C ILE A 9 -6.39 4.27 -4.86
N GLU A 10 -5.35 4.97 -5.29
CA GLU A 10 -4.63 4.67 -6.52
C GLU A 10 -3.26 4.10 -6.18
N LEU A 11 -2.99 2.90 -6.68
CA LEU A 11 -1.73 2.19 -6.49
C LEU A 11 -0.92 2.22 -7.79
N PHE A 12 0.26 2.82 -7.71
CA PHE A 12 1.19 2.95 -8.81
C PHE A 12 2.44 2.13 -8.55
N ARG A 13 2.91 1.41 -9.57
CA ARG A 13 4.26 0.88 -9.59
C ARG A 13 5.22 1.94 -10.10
N ILE A 14 6.38 2.09 -9.44
CA ILE A 14 7.45 2.97 -9.91
C ILE A 14 8.48 2.14 -10.67
N ASP A 15 8.49 2.26 -11.99
CA ASP A 15 9.48 1.62 -12.85
C ASP A 15 10.29 2.66 -13.62
N ARG A 16 11.63 2.58 -13.52
CA ARG A 16 12.59 3.53 -14.14
C ARG A 16 12.22 5.01 -13.94
N GLY A 17 11.69 5.36 -12.77
CA GLY A 17 11.28 6.73 -12.43
C GLY A 17 9.90 7.15 -12.95
N ARG A 18 9.20 6.28 -13.70
CA ARG A 18 7.84 6.50 -14.18
C ARG A 18 6.84 5.85 -13.24
N ARG A 19 5.70 6.51 -13.02
CA ARG A 19 4.55 5.99 -12.27
C ARG A 19 3.62 5.28 -13.26
N VAL A 20 3.33 4.01 -13.03
CA VAL A 20 2.37 3.22 -13.82
C VAL A 20 1.22 2.85 -12.90
N LEU A 21 0.01 3.34 -13.18
CA LEU A 21 -1.18 2.97 -12.42
C LEU A 21 -1.44 1.47 -12.60
N GLN A 22 -1.43 0.73 -11.51
CA GLN A 22 -1.69 -0.72 -11.49
C GLN A 22 -3.09 -1.02 -11.01
N HIS A 23 -3.56 -0.27 -10.01
CA HIS A 23 -4.86 -0.50 -9.41
C HIS A 23 -5.49 0.81 -8.93
N SER A 24 -6.82 0.87 -8.97
CA SER A 24 -7.61 1.96 -8.43
C SER A 24 -8.87 1.38 -7.79
N GLN A 25 -9.17 1.78 -6.56
CA GLN A 25 -10.35 1.34 -5.83
C GLN A 25 -11.00 2.50 -5.09
N ASP A 26 -12.33 2.56 -5.17
CA ASP A 26 -13.14 3.47 -4.37
C ASP A 26 -13.62 2.74 -3.11
N VAL A 27 -13.44 3.36 -1.95
CA VAL A 27 -13.75 2.81 -0.63
C VAL A 27 -14.61 3.80 0.14
N ASP A 28 -15.70 3.34 0.73
CA ASP A 28 -16.51 4.11 1.67
C ASP A 28 -16.03 3.80 3.09
N ASP A 29 -15.18 4.67 3.64
CA ASP A 29 -14.57 4.43 4.95
C ASP A 29 -14.58 5.70 5.80
N HIS A 30 -15.25 5.62 6.94
CA HIS A 30 -15.23 6.66 7.97
C HIS A 30 -13.86 6.74 8.69
N GLY A 31 -13.06 5.68 8.59
CA GLY A 31 -11.90 5.37 9.41
C GLY A 31 -10.55 6.06 9.14
N PRO A 32 -10.22 6.65 7.96
CA PRO A 32 -8.85 7.09 7.70
C PRO A 32 -8.35 8.21 8.64
N TYR A 33 -9.27 8.90 9.33
CA TYR A 33 -8.95 10.04 10.20
C TYR A 33 -9.18 9.81 11.69
N VAL A 34 -9.90 8.76 12.08
CA VAL A 34 -10.47 8.70 13.44
C VAL A 34 -9.45 8.21 14.47
N CYS A 35 -8.41 7.47 14.07
CA CYS A 35 -7.44 6.93 15.05
C CYS A 35 -5.97 6.94 14.64
N ARG A 36 -5.62 6.84 13.34
CA ARG A 36 -4.23 6.53 12.92
C ARG A 36 -3.61 7.49 11.89
N GLY A 37 -4.42 8.35 11.28
CA GLY A 37 -3.98 9.28 10.24
C GLY A 37 -3.91 8.62 8.84
N ALA A 38 -4.07 9.46 7.82
CA ALA A 38 -4.27 9.02 6.44
C ALA A 38 -3.05 8.29 5.85
N GLU A 39 -1.83 8.62 6.25
CA GLU A 39 -0.61 7.98 5.75
C GLU A 39 -0.43 6.55 6.26
N GLU A 40 -0.63 6.32 7.57
CA GLU A 40 -0.54 4.97 8.16
C GLU A 40 -1.63 4.06 7.58
N TRP A 41 -2.86 4.58 7.49
CA TRP A 41 -3.97 3.85 6.87
C TRP A 41 -3.68 3.50 5.40
N ALA A 42 -3.19 4.46 4.61
CA ALA A 42 -2.84 4.23 3.20
C ALA A 42 -1.77 3.13 3.05
N ARG A 43 -0.80 3.09 3.95
CA ARG A 43 0.24 2.06 3.97
C ARG A 43 -0.35 0.68 4.26
N ILE A 44 -1.18 0.55 5.31
CA ILE A 44 -1.80 -0.73 5.69
C ILE A 44 -2.65 -1.28 4.55
N VAL A 45 -3.53 -0.46 3.96
CA VAL A 45 -4.40 -0.90 2.86
C VAL A 45 -3.60 -1.32 1.63
N THR A 46 -2.48 -0.64 1.40
CA THR A 46 -1.60 -0.97 0.28
C THR A 46 -0.85 -2.27 0.50
N GLU A 47 -0.25 -2.47 1.68
CA GLU A 47 0.44 -3.71 2.01
C GLU A 47 -0.54 -4.91 1.92
N ASP A 48 -1.77 -4.77 2.42
CA ASP A 48 -2.83 -5.79 2.26
C ASP A 48 -3.16 -6.07 0.79
N HIS A 49 -3.29 -5.04 -0.06
CA HIS A 49 -3.54 -5.23 -1.50
C HIS A 49 -2.37 -5.90 -2.21
N LEU A 50 -1.15 -5.42 -1.97
CA LEU A 50 0.07 -5.98 -2.56
C LEU A 50 0.23 -7.45 -2.20
N GLU A 51 -0.06 -7.79 -0.94
CA GLU A 51 -0.04 -9.16 -0.45
C GLU A 51 -1.14 -10.01 -1.08
N ARG A 52 -2.40 -9.56 -0.97
CA ARG A 52 -3.57 -10.31 -1.45
C ARG A 52 -3.49 -10.64 -2.94
N TRP A 53 -2.85 -9.78 -3.72
CA TRP A 53 -2.76 -9.91 -5.17
C TRP A 53 -1.39 -10.42 -5.63
N SER A 54 -0.51 -10.78 -4.69
CA SER A 54 0.85 -11.28 -4.96
C SER A 54 1.62 -10.39 -5.94
N LEU A 55 1.51 -9.07 -5.74
CA LEU A 55 2.12 -8.09 -6.63
C LEU A 55 3.65 -8.08 -6.50
N PRO A 56 4.38 -7.80 -7.60
CA PRO A 56 5.83 -7.94 -7.66
C PRO A 56 6.55 -6.98 -6.71
N HIS A 57 7.73 -7.41 -6.26
CA HIS A 57 8.59 -6.62 -5.40
C HIS A 57 9.03 -5.33 -6.12
N GLY A 58 9.33 -4.30 -5.32
CA GLY A 58 9.92 -3.06 -5.78
C GLY A 58 9.26 -1.83 -5.20
N ARG A 59 9.41 -0.71 -5.89
CA ARG A 59 8.93 0.60 -5.42
C ARG A 59 7.49 0.82 -5.85
N TRP A 60 6.67 1.20 -4.87
CA TRP A 60 5.27 1.50 -5.05
C TRP A 60 4.95 2.89 -4.52
N LEU A 61 3.92 3.46 -5.10
CA LEU A 61 3.35 4.73 -4.69
C LEU A 61 1.85 4.57 -4.52
N VAL A 62 1.36 5.10 -3.43
CA VAL A 62 -0.06 5.12 -3.08
C VAL A 62 -0.49 6.56 -3.05
N VAL A 63 -1.60 6.86 -3.70
CA VAL A 63 -2.23 8.15 -3.62
C VAL A 63 -3.65 7.96 -3.12
N VAL A 64 -4.00 8.70 -2.08
CA VAL A 64 -5.36 8.70 -1.54
C VAL A 64 -6.03 10.02 -1.87
N TRP A 65 -7.21 9.92 -2.48
CA TRP A 65 -8.06 11.02 -2.83
C TRP A 65 -9.34 10.98 -2.01
N ARG A 66 -9.83 12.15 -1.61
CA ARG A 66 -11.21 12.33 -1.16
C ARG A 66 -12.10 12.48 -2.38
N LEU A 67 -13.26 11.84 -2.35
CA LEU A 67 -14.25 11.92 -3.43
C LEU A 67 -15.45 12.80 -3.03
N ASP A 68 -16.16 13.32 -4.04
CA ASP A 68 -17.49 13.90 -3.89
C ASP A 68 -18.60 12.84 -4.06
N GLN A 69 -19.86 13.27 -3.98
CA GLN A 69 -21.02 12.37 -4.04
C GLN A 69 -21.13 11.65 -5.40
N GLU A 70 -20.52 12.20 -6.44
CA GLU A 70 -20.46 11.63 -7.78
C GLU A 70 -19.21 10.74 -7.98
N ARG A 71 -18.45 10.48 -6.91
CA ARG A 71 -17.19 9.71 -6.91
C ARG A 71 -16.07 10.36 -7.73
N SER A 72 -16.10 11.68 -7.85
CA SER A 72 -15.04 12.46 -8.49
C SER A 72 -14.00 12.91 -7.47
N PRO A 73 -12.68 12.82 -7.77
CA PRO A 73 -11.63 13.29 -6.88
C PRO A 73 -11.73 14.80 -6.63
N VAL A 74 -11.82 15.21 -5.37
CA VAL A 74 -11.91 16.62 -4.97
C VAL A 74 -10.69 17.12 -4.20
N ALA A 75 -9.99 16.24 -3.47
CA ALA A 75 -8.80 16.61 -2.72
C ALA A 75 -7.82 15.45 -2.62
N LYS A 76 -6.53 15.70 -2.81
CA LYS A 76 -5.47 14.74 -2.49
C LYS A 76 -5.21 14.78 -0.99
N LEU A 77 -5.31 13.63 -0.33
CA LEU A 77 -5.17 13.52 1.12
C LEU A 77 -3.73 13.21 1.51
N CYS A 78 -3.14 12.21 0.88
CA CYS A 78 -1.75 11.83 1.10
C CYS A 78 -1.15 11.14 -0.13
N GLU A 79 0.18 11.12 -0.18
CA GLU A 79 0.97 10.36 -1.14
C GLU A 79 2.04 9.60 -0.36
N VAL A 80 2.01 8.27 -0.38
CA VAL A 80 2.95 7.42 0.38
C VAL A 80 3.79 6.60 -0.59
N ARG A 81 5.11 6.69 -0.44
CA ARG A 81 6.07 5.83 -1.16
C ARG A 81 6.48 4.69 -0.24
N LEU A 82 6.42 3.46 -0.76
CA LEU A 82 6.88 2.29 -0.05
C LEU A 82 7.73 1.40 -0.95
N ASN A 83 8.65 0.67 -0.34
CA ASN A 83 9.39 -0.39 -1.01
C ASN A 83 8.81 -1.73 -0.53
N TRP A 84 8.17 -2.45 -1.45
CA TRP A 84 7.57 -3.75 -1.21
C TRP A 84 8.59 -4.84 -1.47
N ASN A 85 8.93 -5.62 -0.43
CA ASN A 85 9.85 -6.73 -0.55
C ASN A 85 9.14 -8.07 -0.82
N GLY A 86 7.83 -8.04 -1.06
CA GLY A 86 7.00 -9.26 -1.09
C GLY A 86 6.77 -9.85 0.29
N ARG A 87 6.10 -11.01 0.31
CA ARG A 87 6.29 -11.93 1.42
C ARG A 87 7.74 -12.44 1.37
N PRO A 88 8.42 -12.64 2.51
CA PRO A 88 9.58 -13.51 2.52
C PRO A 88 9.14 -14.83 1.89
N SER A 89 9.86 -15.29 0.87
CA SER A 89 9.59 -16.62 0.34
C SER A 89 9.83 -17.61 1.49
N GLU A 90 9.06 -18.70 1.60
CA GLU A 90 9.37 -19.76 2.60
C GLU A 90 10.81 -20.28 2.45
N SER A 91 11.46 -20.02 1.31
CA SER A 91 12.87 -20.31 1.05
C SER A 91 13.85 -19.44 1.83
N ASP A 92 13.48 -18.21 2.23
CA ASP A 92 14.34 -17.30 2.99
C ASP A 92 14.46 -17.68 4.48
N ILE A 93 13.54 -18.50 5.00
CA ILE A 93 13.56 -18.96 6.40
C ILE A 93 14.55 -20.13 6.58
N THR A 94 14.93 -20.82 5.50
CA THR A 94 15.78 -22.02 5.57
C THR A 94 17.30 -21.75 5.54
N ASP A 95 17.76 -20.51 5.37
CA ASP A 95 19.20 -20.19 5.32
C ASP A 95 19.78 -19.72 6.67
N SER A 96 18.96 -19.58 7.71
CA SER A 96 19.42 -19.10 9.03
C SER A 96 19.99 -20.19 9.95
N THR A 97 20.00 -21.46 9.55
CA THR A 97 20.43 -22.59 10.41
C THR A 97 21.82 -23.15 10.06
N ARG A 98 22.61 -22.49 9.22
CA ARG A 98 23.98 -22.95 8.89
C ARG A 98 25.10 -22.05 9.42
N PHE A 99 25.04 -21.62 10.68
CA PHE A 99 26.22 -21.10 11.38
C PHE A 99 26.18 -21.40 12.88
N ARG A 100 26.60 -22.62 13.26
CA ARG A 100 27.17 -23.04 14.56
C ARG A 100 27.45 -24.55 14.42
N GLY A 101 28.67 -25.07 14.43
CA GLY A 101 29.98 -24.48 14.58
C GLY A 101 31.04 -25.51 14.16
N ILE A 102 32.19 -25.00 13.76
CA ILE A 102 33.46 -25.75 13.71
C ILE A 102 34.21 -25.38 14.99
N ARG A 103 34.89 -26.39 15.57
CA ARG A 103 35.88 -26.42 16.69
C ARG A 103 35.34 -27.26 17.87
N GLY A 104 36.03 -28.29 18.34
CA GLY A 104 37.34 -28.87 17.99
C GLY A 104 37.51 -30.21 18.68
#